data_AF-A0A497MZU4-F1
#
_entry.id   AF-A0A497MZU4-F1
#
_cell.length_a   1.000
_cell.length_b   1.000
_cell.length_c   1.000
_cell.angle_alpha   90.00
_cell.angle_beta   90.00
_cell.angle_gamma   90.00
#
_symmetry.space_group_name_H-M   'P 1'
#
loop_
_entity.id
_entity.type
_entity.pdbx_description
1 polymer ?
#
loop_
_entity_poly.entity_id
_entity_poly.type
_entity_poly.pdbx_seq_one_letter_code
_entity_poly.pdbx_strand_id
1 'polypeptide(L)' 'VYYHDKDKPLLVNYVVGLGGKDVSPAMIREAFDGLLKAKKTGKVEKLMSYIGVRGE' A
#
# COMPACT_ATOMS: atom_id res chain seq x y z
N VAL A 1 -19.81 -1.44 3.91
CA VAL A 1 -18.59 -0.79 4.46
C VAL A 1 -18.20 0.31 3.49
N TYR A 2 -18.61 1.54 3.78
CA TYR A 2 -18.26 2.74 3.03
C TYR A 2 -17.03 3.41 3.64
N TYR A 3 -16.32 4.21 2.85
CA TYR A 3 -15.12 4.93 3.32
C TYR A 3 -15.39 5.87 4.52
N HIS A 4 -16.65 6.27 4.72
CA HIS A 4 -17.07 7.14 5.81
C HIS A 4 -17.61 6.40 7.04
N ASP A 5 -17.65 5.07 7.03
CA ASP A 5 -18.09 4.31 8.19
C ASP A 5 -17.07 4.44 9.33
N LYS A 6 -17.57 4.54 10.57
CA LYS A 6 -16.72 4.56 11.78
C LYS A 6 -15.93 3.26 11.93
N ASP A 7 -16.58 2.13 11.66
CA ASP A 7 -15.97 0.79 11.73
C ASP A 7 -15.52 0.32 10.35
N LYS A 8 -14.55 1.04 9.76
CA LYS A 8 -13.93 0.66 8.49
C LYS A 8 -12.59 -0.03 8.69
N PRO A 9 -12.21 -0.97 7.78
CA PRO A 9 -10.88 -1.56 7.81
C PRO A 9 -9.81 -0.49 7.58
N LEU A 10 -8.58 -0.81 7.98
CA LEU A 10 -7.41 -0.04 7.60
C LEU A 10 -7.24 -0.09 6.08
N LEU A 11 -7.00 1.07 5.46
CA LEU A 11 -6.84 1.23 4.02
C LEU A 11 -5.53 1.96 3.72
N VAL A 12 -4.79 1.47 2.72
CA VAL A 12 -3.55 2.05 2.21
C VAL A 12 -3.48 1.84 0.70
N ASN A 13 -2.86 2.78 -0.02
CA ASN A 13 -2.68 2.72 -1.46
C ASN A 13 -1.21 2.45 -1.81
N TYR A 14 -0.98 1.48 -2.69
CA TYR A 14 0.32 1.24 -3.32
C TYR A 14 0.21 1.50 -4.81
N VAL A 15 0.96 2.48 -5.30
CA VAL A 15 0.98 2.86 -6.72
C VAL A 15 2.22 2.26 -7.37
N VAL A 16 2.02 1.46 -8.42
CA VAL A 16 3.08 0.71 -9.11
C VAL A 16 2.97 0.88 -10.62
N GLY A 17 4.04 0.56 -11.35
CA GLY A 17 4.02 0.58 -12.82
C GLY A 17 3.90 1.97 -13.45
N LEU A 18 4.26 3.02 -12.72
CA LEU A 18 4.20 4.40 -13.22
C LEU A 18 4.98 4.56 -14.52
N GLY A 19 4.33 5.14 -15.53
CA GLY A 19 4.92 5.34 -16.86
C GLY A 19 5.00 4.07 -17.70
N GLY A 20 4.18 3.04 -17.42
CA GLY A 20 4.18 1.80 -18.18
C GLY A 20 5.34 0.85 -17.82
N LYS A 21 5.91 1.02 -16.64
CA LYS A 21 6.98 0.13 -16.14
C LYS A 21 6.41 -1.20 -15.68
N ASP A 22 7.23 -2.25 -15.81
CA ASP A 22 6.88 -3.58 -15.33
C ASP A 22 6.62 -3.59 -13.82
N VAL A 23 5.59 -4.34 -13.44
CA VAL A 23 5.25 -4.62 -12.04
C VAL A 23 5.75 -6.03 -11.71
N SER A 24 6.81 -6.10 -10.92
CA SER A 24 7.41 -7.39 -10.55
C SER A 24 6.71 -8.02 -9.34
N PRO A 25 6.79 -9.36 -9.16
CA PRO A 25 6.29 -10.02 -7.96
C PRO A 25 6.90 -9.48 -6.66
N ALA A 26 8.12 -8.95 -6.70
CA ALA A 26 8.76 -8.35 -5.52
C ALA A 26 8.04 -7.07 -5.07
N MET A 27 7.59 -6.24 -6.01
CA MET A 27 6.81 -5.02 -5.70
C MET A 27 5.48 -5.36 -5.06
N ILE A 28 4.82 -6.43 -5.52
CA ILE A 28 3.57 -6.92 -4.92
C ILE A 28 3.83 -7.45 -3.51
N ARG A 29 4.93 -8.18 -3.29
CA ARG A 29 5.32 -8.64 -1.93
C ARG A 29 5.54 -7.46 -0.99
N GLU A 30 6.25 -6.42 -1.42
CA GLU A 30 6.48 -5.22 -0.61
C GLU A 30 5.16 -4.54 -0.18
N ALA A 31 4.20 -4.40 -1.11
CA ALA A 31 2.87 -3.91 -0.78
C ALA A 31 2.17 -4.80 0.27
N PHE A 32 2.24 -6.12 0.11
CA PHE A 32 1.66 -7.07 1.06
C PHE A 32 2.33 -7.04 2.43
N ASP A 33 3.65 -6.92 2.50
CA ASP A 33 4.39 -6.82 3.75
C ASP A 33 3.98 -5.56 4.53
N GLY A 34 3.74 -4.46 3.82
CA GLY A 34 3.19 -3.24 4.40
C GLY A 34 1.77 -3.42 4.96
N LEU A 35 0.90 -4.17 4.27
CA LEU A 35 -0.44 -4.53 4.79
C LEU A 35 -0.35 -5.40 6.05
N LEU A 36 0.56 -6.38 6.07
CA LEU A 36 0.78 -7.23 7.25
C LEU A 36 1.30 -6.42 8.44
N LYS A 37 2.20 -5.46 8.19
CA LYS A 37 2.67 -4.51 9.21
C LYS A 37 1.52 -3.66 9.74
N ALA A 38 0.70 -3.06 8.88
CA ALA A 38 -0.44 -2.24 9.27
C ALA A 38 -1.46 -3.04 10.09
N LYS A 39 -1.72 -4.30 9.71
CA LYS A 39 -2.55 -5.23 10.48
C LYS A 39 -1.96 -5.51 11.87
N LYS A 40 -0.65 -5.75 11.95
CA LYS A 40 0.04 -6.05 13.22
C LYS A 40 0.05 -4.86 14.18
N THR A 41 0.22 -3.64 13.66
CA THR A 41 0.30 -2.42 14.48
C THR A 41 -1.06 -1.76 14.71
N GLY A 42 -2.09 -2.14 13.94
CA GLY A 42 -3.39 -1.47 13.95
C GLY A 42 -3.33 -0.05 13.36
N LYS A 43 -2.26 0.31 12.64
CA LYS A 43 -2.03 1.67 12.15
C LYS A 43 -1.43 1.68 10.74
N VAL A 44 -1.96 2.58 9.90
CA VAL A 44 -1.38 2.93 8.60
C VAL A 44 -0.40 4.09 8.78
N GLU A 45 0.88 3.90 8.43
CA GLU A 45 1.93 4.92 8.57
C GLU A 45 1.90 5.94 7.42
N LYS A 46 1.75 5.46 6.17
CA LYS A 46 1.54 6.26 4.96
C LYS A 46 0.26 5.81 4.28
N LEU A 47 -0.63 6.75 3.93
CA LEU A 47 -1.87 6.45 3.20
C LEU A 47 -1.64 6.09 1.72
N MET A 48 -0.49 6.50 1.18
CA MET A 48 -0.08 6.26 -0.19
C MET A 48 1.44 6.10 -0.25
N SER A 49 1.89 5.10 -1.00
CA SER A 49 3.30 4.84 -1.31
C SER A 49 3.43 4.46 -2.76
N TYR A 50 4.55 4.82 -3.39
CA TYR A 50 4.88 4.40 -4.73
C TYR A 50 5.99 3.35 -4.67
N ILE A 51 5.87 2.30 -5.48
CA ILE A 51 6.88 1.24 -5.54
C ILE A 51 7.48 1.24 -6.94
N GLY A 52 8.82 1.16 -7.00
CA GLY A 52 9.57 1.16 -8.27
C GLY A 52 9.79 2.56 -8.87
N VAL A 53 9.57 3.63 -8.09
CA VAL A 53 9.94 5.00 -8.46
C VAL A 53 11.30 5.32 -7.85
N ARG A 54 12.21 5.95 -8.61
CA ARG A 54 13.49 6.40 -8.06
C ARG A 54 13.27 7.73 -7.33
N GLY A 55 13.64 7.80 -6.04
CA GLY A 55 13.61 9.03 -5.25
C GLY A 55 12.43 9.19 -4.29
N GLU A 56 11.72 8.11 -3.94
CA GLU A 56 10.80 8.09 -2.78
C GLU A 56 11.51 7.70 -1.48
#